data_AF-A0A532FD65-F1
#
_entry.id   AF-A0A532FD65-F1
#
_cell.length_a   1.000
_cell.length_b   1.000
_cell.length_c   1.000
_cell.angle_alpha   90.00
_cell.angle_beta   90.00
_cell.angle_gamma   90.00
#
_symmetry.space_group_name_H-M   'P 1'
#
loop_
_entity.id
_entity.type
_entity.pdbx_description
1 polymer ?
#
loop_
_entity_poly.entity_id
_entity_poly.type
_entity_poly.pdbx_seq_one_letter_code
_entity_poly.pdbx_strand_id
1 'polypeptide(L)'
;MRIFQNSGISTSYRARLTGLVEGVRGFEPQRDVFLNDRYGASHILLPALAGSPEAFFTNGDDESLQRAWAIENGLGEDASLADILLAQIEHHKSDIFYNLD
;
A
#
# COMPACT_ATOMS: atom_id res chain seq x y z
N MET A 1 -15.30 1.52 -12.06
CA MET A 1 -15.53 0.78 -10.80
C MET A 1 -14.16 0.67 -10.17
N ARG A 2 -13.97 1.36 -9.06
CA ARG A 2 -12.67 1.58 -8.45
C ARG A 2 -12.42 0.57 -7.35
N ILE A 3 -11.32 -0.17 -7.48
CA ILE A 3 -10.97 -1.26 -6.56
C ILE A 3 -9.86 -0.78 -5.64
N PHE A 4 -10.09 -0.91 -4.34
CA PHE A 4 -9.06 -0.73 -3.32
C PHE A 4 -8.63 -2.10 -2.81
N GLN A 5 -7.39 -2.46 -3.07
CA GLN A 5 -6.79 -3.68 -2.55
C GLN A 5 -5.85 -3.36 -1.39
N ASN A 6 -6.13 -3.95 -0.24
CA ASN A 6 -5.28 -3.89 0.94
C ASN A 6 -4.74 -5.30 1.24
N SER A 7 -3.52 -5.39 1.76
CA SER A 7 -2.97 -6.67 2.22
C SER A 7 -2.05 -6.50 3.43
N GLY A 8 -2.14 -7.44 4.36
CA GLY A 8 -1.21 -7.54 5.47
C GLY A 8 0.14 -8.12 5.06
N ILE A 9 1.19 -7.80 5.82
CA ILE A 9 2.53 -8.40 5.67
C ILE A 9 2.93 -9.22 6.90
N SER A 10 3.34 -10.46 6.66
CA SER A 10 3.80 -11.35 7.73
C SER A 10 5.07 -10.82 8.39
N THR A 11 5.19 -11.04 9.71
CA THR A 11 6.34 -10.58 10.50
C THR A 11 7.68 -11.06 9.95
N SER A 12 7.72 -12.30 9.43
CA SER A 12 8.93 -12.87 8.80
C SER A 12 9.36 -12.15 7.51
N TYR A 13 8.40 -11.58 6.77
CA TYR A 13 8.66 -10.88 5.52
C TYR A 13 9.11 -9.43 5.74
N ARG A 14 8.62 -8.79 6.80
CA ARG A 14 8.94 -7.39 7.14
C ARG A 14 10.43 -7.08 7.09
N ALA A 15 11.28 -7.93 7.66
CA ALA A 15 12.74 -7.73 7.65
C ALA A 15 13.34 -7.68 6.23
N ARG A 16 12.83 -8.51 5.31
CA ARG A 16 13.24 -8.48 3.90
C ARG A 16 12.75 -7.19 3.24
N LEU A 17 11.47 -6.85 3.44
CA LEU A 17 10.87 -5.66 2.85
C LEU A 17 11.61 -4.38 3.27
N THR A 18 11.94 -4.23 4.55
CA THR A 18 12.73 -3.10 5.08
C THR A 18 14.05 -2.91 4.33
N GLY A 19 14.77 -4.00 4.01
CA GLY A 19 16.01 -3.91 3.23
C GLY A 19 15.77 -3.59 1.76
N LEU A 20 14.67 -4.07 1.17
CA LEU A 20 14.33 -3.79 -0.23
C LEU A 20 13.94 -2.33 -0.45
N VAL A 21 13.28 -1.70 0.53
CA VAL A 21 12.85 -0.30 0.46
C VAL A 21 13.87 0.68 1.07
N GLU A 22 15.03 0.21 1.50
CA GLU A 22 16.06 1.06 2.09
C GLU A 22 16.51 2.15 1.09
N GLY A 23 16.39 3.42 1.49
CA GLY A 23 16.70 4.56 0.62
C GLY A 23 15.66 4.87 -0.46
N VAL A 24 14.62 4.04 -0.61
CA VAL A 24 13.50 4.27 -1.53
C VAL A 24 12.55 5.26 -0.89
N ARG A 25 12.36 6.42 -1.53
CA ARG A 25 11.49 7.49 -1.03
C ARG A 25 10.21 7.57 -1.86
N GLY A 26 9.11 7.78 -1.15
CA GLY A 26 7.78 8.00 -1.70
C GLY A 26 6.93 6.74 -1.77
N PHE A 27 5.62 6.94 -1.86
CA PHE A 27 4.64 5.85 -1.77
C PHE A 27 4.73 4.90 -2.97
N GLU A 28 4.59 5.46 -4.19
CA GLU A 28 4.58 4.67 -5.43
C GLU A 28 5.85 3.83 -5.61
N PRO A 29 7.08 4.38 -5.41
CA PRO A 29 8.29 3.57 -5.53
C PRO A 29 8.39 2.43 -4.50
N GLN A 30 7.98 2.66 -3.24
CA GLN A 30 7.99 1.60 -2.23
C GLN A 30 6.96 0.52 -2.53
N ARG A 31 5.75 0.91 -2.96
CA ARG A 31 4.72 -0.03 -3.43
C ARG A 31 5.22 -0.89 -4.58
N ASP A 32 5.91 -0.28 -5.56
CA ASP A 32 6.44 -1.00 -6.71
C ASP A 32 7.54 -1.99 -6.32
N VAL A 33 8.39 -1.66 -5.34
CA VAL A 33 9.37 -2.60 -4.77
C VAL A 33 8.67 -3.83 -4.19
N PHE A 34 7.62 -3.64 -3.39
CA PHE A 34 6.82 -4.74 -2.83
C PHE A 34 6.21 -5.63 -3.94
N LEU A 35 5.54 -5.01 -4.92
CA LEU A 35 4.88 -5.73 -6.01
C LEU A 35 5.88 -6.52 -6.87
N ASN A 36 7.09 -5.97 -7.04
CA ASN A 36 8.17 -6.62 -7.81
C ASN A 36 8.88 -7.75 -7.03
N ASP A 37 8.86 -7.73 -5.70
CA ASP A 37 9.39 -8.83 -4.87
C ASP A 37 8.45 -10.04 -4.84
N ARG A 38 7.25 -9.92 -5.42
CA ARG A 38 6.26 -11.01 -5.61
C ARG A 38 5.73 -11.64 -4.33
N TYR A 39 5.88 -10.96 -3.20
CA TYR A 39 5.19 -11.36 -1.98
C TYR A 39 3.67 -11.33 -2.19
N GLY A 40 2.99 -12.42 -1.86
CA GLY A 40 1.55 -12.52 -2.04
C GLY A 40 1.07 -12.40 -3.49
N ALA A 41 1.93 -12.58 -4.50
CA ALA A 41 1.61 -12.35 -5.92
C ALA A 41 0.33 -13.07 -6.39
N SER A 42 0.07 -14.28 -5.90
CA SER A 42 -1.14 -15.06 -6.21
C SER A 42 -2.44 -14.41 -5.72
N HIS A 43 -2.35 -13.45 -4.79
CA HIS A 43 -3.46 -12.72 -4.20
C HIS A 43 -3.57 -11.28 -4.73
N ILE A 44 -2.59 -10.81 -5.50
CA ILE A 44 -2.63 -9.47 -6.08
C ILE A 44 -3.54 -9.50 -7.32
N LEU A 45 -4.55 -8.64 -7.34
CA LEU A 45 -5.47 -8.54 -8.46
C LEU A 45 -4.74 -7.99 -9.70
N LEU A 46 -5.08 -8.51 -10.88
CA LEU A 46 -4.47 -8.06 -12.13
C LEU A 46 -4.54 -6.52 -12.34
N PRO A 47 -5.65 -5.82 -12.03
CA PRO A 47 -5.70 -4.36 -12.16
C PRO A 47 -4.68 -3.62 -11.27
N ALA A 48 -4.45 -4.10 -10.05
CA ALA A 48 -3.43 -3.53 -9.15
C ALA A 48 -2.03 -3.80 -9.69
N LEU A 49 -1.74 -5.03 -10.12
CA LEU A 49 -0.44 -5.41 -10.68
C LEU A 49 -0.13 -4.70 -12.01
N ALA A 50 -1.16 -4.39 -12.81
CA ALA A 50 -1.04 -3.71 -14.09
C ALA A 50 -0.98 -2.17 -13.96
N GLY A 51 -1.03 -1.61 -12.75
CA GLY A 51 -1.03 -0.16 -12.54
C GLY A 51 -2.27 0.52 -13.13
N SER A 52 -3.42 -0.16 -13.11
CA SER A 52 -4.68 0.42 -13.60
C SER A 52 -5.03 1.67 -12.78
N PRO A 53 -5.41 2.79 -13.40
CA PRO A 53 -5.82 3.99 -12.67
C PRO A 53 -7.12 3.81 -11.86
N GLU A 54 -7.86 2.72 -12.12
CA GLU A 54 -9.06 2.34 -11.37
C GLU A 54 -8.76 1.36 -10.21
N ALA A 55 -7.49 1.07 -9.96
CA ALA A 55 -7.06 0.19 -8.87
C ALA A 55 -6.04 0.90 -7.97
N PHE A 56 -6.27 0.82 -6.67
CA PHE A 56 -5.32 1.26 -5.65
C PHE A 56 -4.85 0.04 -4.87
N PHE A 57 -3.54 -0.04 -4.61
CA PHE A 57 -2.94 -1.11 -3.83
C PHE A 57 -2.11 -0.54 -2.70
N THR A 58 -2.25 -1.10 -1.50
CA THR A 58 -1.42 -0.76 -0.35
C THR A 58 -1.25 -1.93 0.62
N ASN A 59 -0.29 -1.78 1.52
CA ASN A 59 -0.13 -2.59 2.73
C ASN A 59 -0.52 -1.72 3.94
N GLY A 60 -1.68 -1.98 4.53
CA GLY A 60 -2.23 -1.18 5.63
C GLY A 60 -1.42 -1.26 6.93
N ASP A 61 -0.69 -2.36 7.12
CA ASP A 61 0.14 -2.64 8.29
C ASP A 61 1.65 -2.37 8.07
N ASP A 62 2.02 -1.88 6.88
CA ASP A 62 3.36 -1.39 6.56
C ASP A 62 3.46 0.11 6.90
N GLU A 63 4.04 0.41 8.06
CA GLU A 63 4.20 1.78 8.52
C GLU A 63 5.06 2.63 7.56
N SER A 64 6.10 2.08 6.94
CA SER A 64 6.96 2.87 6.06
C SER A 64 6.19 3.35 4.83
N LEU A 65 5.45 2.45 4.21
CA LEU A 65 4.61 2.73 3.05
C LEU A 65 3.48 3.72 3.39
N GLN A 66 2.78 3.48 4.49
CA GLN A 66 1.67 4.34 4.93
C GLN A 66 2.15 5.76 5.26
N ARG A 67 3.30 5.89 5.93
CA ARG A 67 3.89 7.20 6.24
C ARG A 67 4.34 7.93 4.99
N ALA A 68 4.88 7.23 3.99
CA ALA A 68 5.25 7.84 2.71
C ALA A 68 4.02 8.46 2.03
N TRP A 69 2.90 7.75 1.98
CA TRP A 69 1.65 8.28 1.41
C TRP A 69 1.11 9.48 2.21
N ALA A 70 1.13 9.38 3.54
CA ALA A 70 0.65 10.42 4.44
C ALA A 70 1.40 11.74 4.23
N ILE A 71 2.74 11.70 4.14
CA ILE A 71 3.59 12.87 3.89
C ILE A 71 3.27 13.49 2.54
N GLU A 72 3.13 12.68 1.49
CA GLU A 72 2.82 13.14 0.13
C GLU A 72 1.43 13.80 0.04
N ASN A 73 0.48 13.40 0.89
CA ASN A 73 -0.90 13.88 0.90
C ASN A 73 -1.19 14.88 2.03
N GLY A 74 -0.16 15.33 2.76
CA GLY A 74 -0.30 16.38 3.78
C GLY A 74 -1.03 15.94 5.05
N LEU A 75 -1.05 14.64 5.37
CA LEU A 75 -1.53 14.15 6.65
C LEU A 75 -0.48 14.42 7.74
N GLY A 76 -0.95 14.75 8.95
CA GLY A 76 -0.08 15.01 10.10
C GLY A 76 0.68 13.77 10.59
N GLU A 77 1.82 14.00 11.24
CA GLU A 77 2.67 12.92 11.80
C GLU A 77 1.93 12.06 12.84
N ASP A 78 0.93 12.64 13.53
CA ASP A 78 0.12 11.96 14.54
C ASP A 78 -1.00 11.08 13.95
N ALA A 79 -1.20 11.08 12.62
CA ALA A 79 -2.21 10.24 11.99
C ALA A 79 -1.92 8.75 12.26
N SER A 80 -2.93 8.00 12.70
CA SER A 80 -2.78 6.56 12.88
C SER A 80 -2.75 5.84 11.52
N LEU A 81 -2.25 4.60 11.46
CA LEU A 81 -2.30 3.79 10.23
C LEU A 81 -3.74 3.62 9.72
N ALA A 82 -4.71 3.54 10.64
CA ALA A 82 -6.13 3.46 10.29
C ALA A 82 -6.65 4.78 9.67
N ASP A 83 -6.23 5.93 10.19
CA ASP A 83 -6.60 7.23 9.61
C ASP A 83 -6.01 7.41 8.21
N ILE A 84 -4.76 6.96 8.02
CA ILE A 84 -4.10 7.01 6.71
C ILE A 84 -4.81 6.08 5.72
N LEU A 85 -5.14 4.85 6.12
CA LEU A 85 -5.86 3.91 5.26
C LEU A 85 -7.25 4.44 4.87
N LEU A 86 -7.97 5.06 5.80
CA LEU A 86 -9.25 5.71 5.52
C LEU A 86 -9.06 6.85 4.51
N ALA A 87 -8.05 7.71 4.70
CA ALA A 87 -7.77 8.79 3.76
C ALA A 87 -7.40 8.27 2.36
N GLN A 88 -6.65 7.16 2.26
CA GLN A 88 -6.35 6.49 0.98
C GLN A 88 -7.63 6.02 0.28
N ILE A 89 -8.54 5.40 1.02
CA ILE A 89 -9.84 4.94 0.52
C ILE A 89 -10.67 6.11 -0.03
N GLU A 90 -10.75 7.20 0.74
CA GLU A 90 -11.50 8.41 0.37
C GLU A 90 -10.86 9.12 -0.83
N HIS A 91 -9.54 9.23 -0.85
CA HIS A 91 -8.77 9.84 -1.95
C HIS A 91 -9.02 9.10 -3.27
N HIS A 92 -8.94 7.76 -3.25
CA HIS A 92 -9.16 6.92 -4.43
C HIS A 92 -10.63 6.87 -4.87
N LYS A 93 -11.59 7.20 -3.97
CA LYS A 93 -13.04 7.12 -4.22
C LYS A 93 -13.46 5.70 -4.60
N SER A 94 -13.08 4.76 -3.75
CA SER A 94 -13.20 3.33 -4.00
C SER A 94 -14.65 2.84 -3.94
N ASP A 95 -15.04 2.00 -4.90
CA ASP A 95 -16.35 1.35 -4.94
C ASP A 95 -16.31 -0.05 -4.27
N ILE A 96 -15.16 -0.71 -4.35
CA ILE A 96 -14.95 -2.09 -3.88
C ILE A 96 -13.70 -2.16 -3.00
N PHE A 97 -13.82 -2.85 -1.88
CA PHE A 97 -12.71 -3.21 -0.99
C PHE A 97 -12.35 -4.69 -1.15
N TYR A 98 -11.11 -4.96 -1.50
CA TYR A 98 -10.53 -6.30 -1.53
C TYR A 98 -9.44 -6.39 -0.47
N ASN A 99 -9.83 -6.88 0.71
CA ASN A 99 -9.02 -6.91 1.92
C ASN A 99 -8.42 -8.31 2.11
N LEU A 100 -7.12 -8.40 2.43
CA LEU A 100 -6.36 -9.65 2.59
C LEU A 100 -5.60 -9.74 3.93
N ASP A 101 -6.01 -8.91 4.87
CA ASP A 101 -5.47 -8.66 6.20
C ASP A 101 -6.25 -9.40 7.29
#